data_AF-A0A9X2J0K9-F1
#
_entry.id   AF-A0A9X2J0K9-F1
#
_cell.length_a   1.000
_cell.length_b   1.000
_cell.length_c   1.000
_cell.angle_alpha   90.00
_cell.angle_beta   90.00
_cell.angle_gamma   90.00
#
_symmetry.space_group_name_H-M   'P 1'
#
loop_
_entity.id
_entity.type
_entity.pdbx_description
1 polymer ?
#
loop_
_entity_poly.entity_id
_entity_poly.type
_entity_poly.pdbx_seq_one_letter_code
_entity_poly.pdbx_strand_id
1 'polypeptide(L)'
;MSAGGGPSGSEANLSVVPEDVQAVGRYVYEIADTMRQALDSAAREVDTLLTSEWTGDAAEEFRTGWDETRDGGTQLMQALTGLAEKLGITAANYRSTDADNAAGFSSLNLPS
;
A
#
# COMPACT_ATOMS: atom_id res chain seq x y z
N MET A 1 -0.47 -52.32 22.18
CA MET A 1 -1.53 -51.32 22.00
C MET A 1 -0.93 -50.20 21.16
N SER A 2 -1.53 -49.95 19.99
CA SER A 2 -1.02 -49.04 18.98
C SER A 2 -1.70 -47.68 19.08
N ALA A 3 -0.97 -46.67 18.61
CA ALA A 3 -1.39 -45.39 18.06
C ALA A 3 -1.85 -44.26 19.01
N GLY A 4 -1.16 -43.14 18.87
CA GLY A 4 -1.59 -41.83 19.31
C GLY A 4 -0.63 -40.68 18.97
N GLY A 5 0.31 -40.87 18.04
CA GLY A 5 1.12 -39.79 17.48
C GLY A 5 0.34 -39.12 16.36
N GLY A 6 -0.44 -38.09 16.69
CA GLY A 6 -0.94 -37.14 15.70
C GLY A 6 0.13 -36.07 15.48
N PRO A 7 0.71 -35.89 14.28
CA PRO A 7 1.52 -34.72 14.02
C PRO A 7 0.62 -33.49 14.13
N SER A 8 1.07 -32.57 14.97
CA SER A 8 0.58 -31.21 15.15
C SER A 8 0.03 -30.67 13.83
N GLY A 9 -1.22 -30.22 13.85
CA GLY A 9 -1.73 -29.41 12.76
C GLY A 9 -0.73 -28.31 12.51
N SER A 10 -0.14 -28.31 11.32
CA SER A 10 0.76 -27.28 10.87
C SER A 10 -0.02 -25.97 10.93
N GLU A 11 0.10 -25.24 12.04
CA GLU A 11 -0.15 -23.81 12.05
C GLU A 11 0.70 -23.31 10.89
N ALA A 12 0.04 -22.90 9.80
CA ALA A 12 0.72 -22.30 8.68
C ALA A 12 1.43 -21.09 9.27
N ASN A 13 2.72 -21.27 9.59
CA ASN A 13 3.57 -20.22 10.10
C ASN A 13 3.70 -19.28 8.91
N LEU A 14 2.78 -18.32 8.86
CA LEU A 14 2.79 -17.25 7.90
C LEU A 14 4.02 -16.42 8.25
N SER A 15 5.15 -16.85 7.69
CA SER A 15 6.43 -16.17 7.82
C SER A 15 6.31 -14.89 7.00
N VAL A 16 5.85 -13.84 7.67
CA VAL A 16 5.88 -12.48 7.13
C VAL A 16 7.32 -12.02 7.27
N VAL A 17 7.95 -11.80 6.12
CA VAL A 17 9.30 -11.27 6.01
C VAL A 17 9.18 -9.73 6.05
N PRO A 18 9.55 -9.04 7.14
CA PRO A 18 9.27 -7.61 7.32
C PRO A 18 9.87 -6.72 6.21
N GLU A 19 11.01 -7.12 5.65
CA GLU A 19 11.66 -6.46 4.53
C GLU A 19 10.84 -6.55 3.25
N ASP A 20 10.17 -7.67 2.97
CA ASP A 20 9.29 -7.83 1.81
C ASP A 20 8.05 -6.95 1.94
N VAL A 21 7.45 -6.89 3.13
CA VAL A 21 6.30 -6.01 3.41
C VAL A 21 6.69 -4.53 3.22
N GLN A 22 7.88 -4.15 3.67
CA GLN A 22 8.41 -2.81 3.48
C GLN A 22 8.66 -2.50 1.99
N ALA A 23 9.19 -3.46 1.23
CA ALA A 23 9.41 -3.32 -0.20
C ALA A 23 8.10 -3.15 -0.98
N VAL A 24 7.05 -3.93 -0.64
CA VAL A 24 5.72 -3.76 -1.23
C VAL A 24 5.13 -2.39 -0.88
N GLY A 25 5.24 -1.96 0.37
CA GLY A 25 4.81 -0.62 0.78
C GLY A 25 5.49 0.49 -0.03
N ARG A 26 6.81 0.39 -0.24
CA ARG A 26 7.57 1.33 -1.08
C ARG A 26 7.08 1.33 -2.53
N TYR A 27 6.90 0.15 -3.12
CA TYR A 27 6.45 0.01 -4.50
C TYR A 27 5.05 0.61 -4.71
N VAL A 28 4.11 0.36 -3.79
CA VAL A 28 2.76 0.93 -3.84
C VAL A 28 2.79 2.46 -3.76
N TYR A 29 3.66 3.01 -2.91
CA TYR A 29 3.84 4.47 -2.81
C TYR A 29 4.36 5.08 -4.12
N GLU A 30 5.35 4.44 -4.75
CA GLU A 30 5.93 4.90 -6.02
C GLU A 30 4.90 4.89 -7.17
N ILE A 31 4.04 3.86 -7.23
CA ILE A 31 2.93 3.82 -8.18
C ILE A 31 1.97 5.00 -7.91
N ALA A 32 1.57 5.21 -6.66
CA ALA A 32 0.64 6.27 -6.30
C ALA A 32 1.18 7.65 -6.69
N ASP A 33 2.46 7.92 -6.42
CA ASP A 33 3.08 9.19 -6.76
C ASP A 33 3.25 9.37 -8.29
N THR A 34 3.63 8.31 -9.01
CA THR A 34 3.71 8.34 -10.48
C THR A 34 2.36 8.65 -11.11
N MET A 35 1.30 7.99 -10.64
CA MET A 35 -0.07 8.24 -11.11
C MET A 35 -0.51 9.67 -10.81
N ARG A 36 -0.14 10.22 -9.66
CA ARG A 36 -0.49 11.60 -9.27
C ARG A 36 0.14 12.60 -10.21
N GLN A 37 1.42 12.44 -10.51
CA GLN A 37 2.13 13.30 -11.45
C GLN A 37 1.51 13.22 -12.86
N ALA A 38 1.13 12.02 -13.31
CA ALA A 38 0.46 11.84 -14.59
C ALA A 38 -0.92 12.51 -14.63
N LEU A 39 -1.72 12.36 -13.58
CA LEU A 39 -3.05 12.98 -13.49
C LEU A 39 -2.94 14.52 -13.43
N ASP A 40 -1.96 15.05 -12.70
CA ASP A 40 -1.67 16.48 -12.66
C ASP A 40 -1.25 17.03 -14.03
N SER A 41 -0.49 16.26 -14.82
CA SER A 41 -0.14 16.64 -16.20
C SER A 41 -1.38 16.69 -17.09
N ALA A 42 -2.18 15.62 -17.07
CA ALA A 42 -3.40 15.52 -17.85
C ALA A 42 -4.40 16.64 -17.48
N ALA A 43 -4.50 17.01 -16.20
CA ALA A 43 -5.35 18.13 -15.76
C ALA A 43 -4.98 19.45 -16.44
N ARG A 44 -3.68 19.75 -16.57
CA ARG A 44 -3.22 20.98 -17.24
C ARG A 44 -3.53 20.96 -18.74
N GLU A 45 -3.38 19.80 -19.38
CA GLU A 45 -3.71 19.60 -20.79
C GLU A 45 -5.21 19.77 -21.04
N VAL A 46 -6.05 19.17 -20.20
CA VAL A 46 -7.50 19.29 -20.27
C VAL A 46 -7.97 20.72 -20.00
N ASP A 47 -7.42 21.40 -18.99
CA ASP A 47 -7.73 22.81 -18.72
C ASP A 47 -7.39 23.69 -19.94
N THR A 48 -6.24 23.45 -20.58
CA THR A 48 -5.83 24.18 -21.79
C THR A 48 -6.80 23.92 -22.96
N LEU A 49 -7.22 22.66 -23.14
CA LEU A 49 -8.15 22.27 -24.20
C LEU A 49 -9.53 22.93 -24.01
N LEU A 50 -10.05 22.91 -22.78
CA LEU A 50 -11.38 23.41 -22.43
C LEU A 50 -11.45 24.94 -22.32
N THR A 51 -10.31 25.64 -22.24
CA THR A 51 -10.25 27.12 -22.15
C THR A 51 -9.87 27.80 -23.46
N SER A 52 -9.30 27.09 -24.43
CA SER A 52 -8.82 27.68 -25.68
C SER A 52 -9.93 27.85 -26.72
N GLU A 53 -10.48 26.76 -27.27
CA GLU A 53 -11.45 26.82 -28.40
C GLU A 53 -12.53 25.73 -28.35
N TRP A 54 -12.40 24.70 -27.50
CA TRP A 54 -13.40 23.63 -27.44
C TRP A 54 -14.57 24.00 -26.52
N THR A 55 -15.72 24.30 -27.12
CA THR A 55 -16.93 24.76 -26.43
C THR A 55 -18.17 24.03 -26.92
N GLY A 56 -19.29 24.21 -26.20
CA GLY A 56 -20.58 23.56 -26.48
C GLY A 56 -20.82 22.29 -25.66
N ASP A 57 -21.99 21.67 -25.85
CA ASP A 57 -22.50 20.58 -25.02
C ASP A 57 -21.52 19.41 -24.88
N ALA A 58 -20.83 19.04 -25.95
CA ALA A 58 -19.84 17.96 -25.92
C ALA A 58 -18.61 18.29 -25.05
N ALA A 59 -18.18 19.56 -25.01
CA ALA A 59 -17.09 19.99 -24.14
C ALA A 59 -17.53 20.01 -22.66
N GLU A 60 -18.81 20.27 -22.39
CA GLU A 60 -19.38 20.24 -21.05
C GLU A 60 -19.57 18.80 -20.53
N GLU A 61 -20.05 17.89 -21.36
CA GLU A 61 -20.13 16.47 -21.05
C GLU A 61 -18.74 15.88 -20.80
N PHE A 62 -17.76 16.22 -21.64
CA PHE A 62 -16.37 15.81 -21.42
C PHE A 62 -15.81 16.36 -20.12
N ARG A 63 -16.04 17.65 -19.81
CA ARG A 63 -15.58 18.26 -18.55
C ARG A 63 -16.13 17.51 -17.34
N THR A 64 -17.42 17.17 -17.38
CA THR A 64 -18.07 16.42 -16.30
C THR A 64 -17.42 15.04 -16.11
N GLY A 65 -17.26 14.28 -17.19
CA GLY A 65 -16.61 12.97 -17.12
C GLY A 65 -15.13 13.04 -16.73
N TRP A 66 -14.43 14.11 -17.11
CA TRP A 66 -13.06 14.38 -16.70
C TRP A 66 -12.96 14.68 -15.20
N ASP A 67 -13.85 15.51 -14.67
CA ASP A 67 -13.89 15.84 -13.24
C ASP A 67 -14.14 14.58 -12.40
N GLU A 68 -15.10 13.73 -12.80
CA GLU A 68 -15.34 12.43 -12.15
C GLU A 68 -14.10 11.52 -12.20
N THR A 69 -13.42 11.47 -13.34
CA THR A 69 -12.20 10.67 -13.53
C THR A 69 -11.07 11.19 -12.64
N ARG A 70 -10.88 12.51 -12.56
CA ARG A 70 -9.87 13.15 -11.74
C ARG A 70 -10.12 12.93 -10.26
N ASP A 71 -11.37 13.04 -9.83
CA ASP A 71 -11.76 12.81 -8.45
C ASP A 71 -11.54 11.35 -8.05
N GLY A 72 -12.00 10.39 -8.88
CA GLY A 72 -11.79 8.96 -8.66
C GLY A 72 -10.31 8.58 -8.65
N GLY A 73 -9.53 9.12 -9.58
CA GLY A 73 -8.07 8.94 -9.62
C GLY A 73 -7.42 9.45 -8.33
N THR A 74 -7.80 10.65 -7.88
CA THR A 74 -7.28 11.25 -6.64
C THR A 74 -7.57 10.37 -5.43
N GLN A 75 -8.79 9.85 -5.30
CA GLN A 75 -9.18 8.93 -4.23
C GLN A 75 -8.40 7.62 -4.27
N LEU A 76 -8.18 7.04 -5.45
CA LEU A 76 -7.37 5.83 -5.61
C LEU A 76 -5.93 6.04 -5.11
N MET A 77 -5.30 7.15 -5.48
CA MET A 77 -3.92 7.44 -5.09
C MET A 77 -3.79 7.71 -3.58
N GLN A 78 -4.79 8.34 -2.97
CA GLN A 78 -4.89 8.46 -1.51
C GLN A 78 -5.01 7.09 -0.84
N ALA A 79 -5.84 6.19 -1.37
CA ALA A 79 -5.99 4.84 -0.85
C ALA A 79 -4.69 4.02 -0.97
N LEU A 80 -3.98 4.11 -2.10
CA LEU A 80 -2.69 3.46 -2.31
C LEU A 80 -1.63 4.01 -1.34
N THR A 81 -1.58 5.33 -1.16
CA THR A 81 -0.66 5.96 -0.19
C THR A 81 -0.95 5.47 1.23
N GLY A 82 -2.22 5.44 1.64
CA GLY A 82 -2.62 4.91 2.95
C GLY A 82 -2.32 3.41 3.12
N LEU A 83 -2.40 2.63 2.04
CA LEU A 83 -1.97 1.22 2.06
C LEU A 83 -0.45 1.10 2.26
N ALA A 84 0.33 1.89 1.53
CA ALA A 84 1.79 1.92 1.67
C ALA A 84 2.24 2.28 3.09
N GLU A 85 1.60 3.28 3.70
CA GLU A 85 1.86 3.68 5.09
C GLU A 85 1.57 2.54 6.07
N LYS A 86 0.42 1.87 5.94
CA LYS A 86 0.04 0.73 6.79
C LYS A 86 1.05 -0.41 6.68
N LEU A 87 1.49 -0.76 5.47
CA LEU A 87 2.51 -1.79 5.26
C LEU A 87 3.84 -1.41 5.93
N GLY A 88 4.25 -0.14 5.85
CA GLY A 88 5.41 0.38 6.56
C GLY A 88 5.31 0.24 8.09
N ILE A 89 4.14 0.56 8.66
CA ILE A 89 3.86 0.41 10.10
C ILE A 89 3.91 -1.07 10.51
N THR A 90 3.30 -1.97 9.72
CA THR A 90 3.32 -3.41 9.99
C THR A 90 4.74 -3.96 10.03
N ALA A 91 5.60 -3.57 9.08
CA ALA A 91 7.00 -3.97 9.08
C ALA A 91 7.77 -3.46 10.31
N ALA A 92 7.50 -2.23 10.76
CA ALA A 92 8.13 -1.66 11.96
C ALA A 92 7.69 -2.39 13.25
N ASN A 93 6.39 -2.68 13.38
CA ASN A 93 5.86 -3.40 14.54
C ASN A 93 6.42 -4.82 14.65
N TYR A 94 6.54 -5.53 13.52
CA TYR A 94 7.10 -6.88 13.51
C TYR A 94 8.55 -6.90 14.00
N ARG A 95 9.38 -5.95 13.54
CA ARG A 95 10.76 -5.81 14.02
C ARG A 95 10.86 -5.51 15.52
N SER A 96 9.95 -4.69 16.06
CA SER A 96 9.91 -4.40 17.50
C SER A 96 9.59 -5.65 18.30
N THR A 97 8.53 -6.38 17.92
CA THR A 97 8.13 -7.62 18.60
C THR A 97 9.22 -8.69 18.52
N ASP A 98 9.88 -8.84 17.37
CA ASP A 98 11.00 -9.77 17.23
C ASP A 98 12.17 -9.43 18.15
N ALA A 99 12.55 -8.14 18.21
CA ALA A 99 13.62 -7.67 19.10
C ALA A 99 13.28 -7.89 20.59
N ASP A 100 12.04 -7.59 21.00
CA ASP A 100 11.57 -7.80 22.37
C ASP A 100 11.59 -9.28 22.75
N ASN A 101 11.11 -10.14 21.85
CA ASN A 101 11.15 -11.59 22.04
C ASN A 101 12.60 -12.11 22.13
N ALA A 102 13.49 -11.68 21.24
CA ALA A 102 14.90 -12.06 21.25
C ALA A 102 15.61 -11.65 22.55
N ALA A 103 15.30 -10.46 23.08
CA ALA A 103 15.78 -10.02 24.39
C ALA A 103 15.25 -10.90 25.54
N GLY A 104 13.96 -11.24 25.50
CA GLY A 104 13.32 -12.16 26.45
C GLY A 104 13.95 -13.56 26.45
N PHE A 105 14.16 -14.15 25.27
CA PHE A 105 14.83 -15.45 25.13
C PHE A 105 16.30 -15.42 25.58
N SER A 106 17.02 -14.34 25.28
CA SER A 106 18.41 -14.16 25.75
C SER A 106 18.50 -14.09 27.27
N SER A 107 17.49 -13.49 27.93
CA SER A 107 17.41 -13.42 29.39
C SER A 107 17.09 -14.78 30.05
N LEU A 108 16.35 -15.64 29.36
CA LEU A 108 15.95 -16.97 29.83
C LEU A 108 17.05 -18.04 29.66
N ASN A 109 18.07 -17.77 28.83
CA ASN A 109 19.14 -18.73 28.51
C ASN A 109 20.48 -18.44 29.22
N LEU A 110 20.45 -17.80 30.39
CA LEU A 110 21.62 -17.61 31.25
C LEU A 110 21.58 -18.56 32.45
N PRO A 111 22.06 -19.82 32.34
CA PRO A 111 22.61 -20.52 33.49
C PRO A 111 23.97 -19.93 33.84
N SER A 112 24.23 -19.73 35.13
CA SER A 112 25.57 -19.46 35.66
C SER A 112 26.38 -20.75 35.77
#